data_AF-A0A1V6R546-F1
#
_entry.id   AF-A0A1V6R546-F1
#
_cell.length_a   1.000
_cell.length_b   1.000
_cell.length_c   1.000
_cell.angle_alpha   90.00
_cell.angle_beta   90.00
_cell.angle_gamma   90.00
#
_symmetry.space_group_name_H-M   'P 1'
#
loop_
_entity.id
_entity.type
_entity.pdbx_description
1 polymer ?
#
loop_
_entity_poly.entity_id
_entity_poly.type
_entity_poly.pdbx_seq_one_letter_code
_entity_poly.pdbx_strand_id
1 'polypeptide(L)'
;MRIIDPQTAVLTNVEVLAYLTSNPPRRPPPSSGNWAPSPDLRDHNTVVKEIHNYASRLSPHLLRYPRYTARPSSSQSKSQSQAAMTGTLRTTNSASTDTDASSLPPPIPSSETTPMDTALRDLVVRLQPYGLTKAEVVMILNLGVGLSGNPATEEAAEEGANGEDVMEVDGEAEGEEGDEDYTAVVLMDGVIEERELRLSDEDVKAILAIIKETLTADYENVKG
;
A
#
# COMPACT_ATOMS: atom_id res chain seq x y z
N MET A 1 -21.23 21.42 10.58
CA MET A 1 -21.22 20.03 10.06
C MET A 1 -21.67 19.12 11.20
N ARG A 2 -22.55 18.13 10.94
CA ARG A 2 -22.99 17.14 11.94
C ARG A 2 -22.48 15.78 11.49
N ILE A 3 -21.84 15.03 12.38
CA ILE A 3 -21.37 13.67 12.13
C ILE A 3 -22.57 12.74 12.38
N ILE A 4 -22.92 11.93 11.39
CA ILE A 4 -24.04 10.98 11.50
C ILE A 4 -23.55 9.69 12.15
N ASP A 5 -22.47 9.14 11.61
CA ASP A 5 -21.83 7.93 12.08
C ASP A 5 -20.31 8.15 12.08
N PRO A 6 -19.63 8.07 13.23
CA PRO A 6 -18.19 8.24 13.30
C PRO A 6 -17.41 7.05 12.75
N GLN A 7 -17.99 5.85 12.62
CA GLN A 7 -17.29 4.61 12.27
C GLN A 7 -18.10 3.74 11.29
N THR A 8 -18.38 4.29 10.10
CA THR A 8 -19.13 3.57 9.06
C THR A 8 -18.38 2.41 8.42
N ALA A 9 -17.04 2.50 8.32
CA ALA A 9 -16.23 1.48 7.66
C ALA A 9 -14.82 1.39 8.26
N VAL A 10 -14.21 0.23 8.05
CA VAL A 10 -12.78 -0.01 8.31
C VAL A 10 -12.13 -0.24 6.96
N LEU A 11 -11.08 0.52 6.68
CA LEU A 11 -10.31 0.46 5.43
C LEU A 11 -8.89 0.01 5.75
N THR A 12 -8.34 -0.81 4.88
CA THR A 12 -6.93 -1.21 4.90
C THR A 12 -6.05 -0.10 4.33
N ASN A 13 -4.77 -0.08 4.72
CA ASN A 13 -3.81 0.91 4.22
C ASN A 13 -3.68 0.86 2.69
N VAL A 14 -3.76 -0.33 2.10
CA VAL A 14 -3.69 -0.52 0.64
C VAL A 14 -4.93 0.00 -0.08
N GLU A 15 -6.14 -0.13 0.47
CA GLU A 15 -7.35 0.47 -0.12
C GLU A 15 -7.27 2.00 -0.10
N VAL A 16 -6.79 2.58 1.00
CA VAL A 16 -6.57 4.03 1.11
C VAL A 16 -5.53 4.49 0.10
N LEU A 17 -4.41 3.77 -0.01
CA LEU A 17 -3.37 4.07 -0.99
C LEU A 17 -3.91 3.98 -2.42
N ALA A 18 -4.62 2.91 -2.76
CA ALA A 18 -5.24 2.71 -4.06
C ALA A 18 -6.19 3.84 -4.44
N TYR A 19 -7.02 4.28 -3.49
CA TYR A 19 -7.93 5.39 -3.69
C TYR A 19 -7.18 6.69 -3.99
N LEU A 20 -6.15 7.02 -3.21
CA LEU A 20 -5.37 8.24 -3.41
C LEU A 20 -4.55 8.22 -4.70
N THR A 21 -3.99 7.08 -5.08
CA THR A 21 -3.25 6.92 -6.34
C THR A 21 -4.17 7.04 -7.55
N SER A 22 -5.40 6.49 -7.46
CA SER A 22 -6.38 6.53 -8.56
C SER A 22 -7.08 7.89 -8.70
N ASN A 23 -7.05 8.72 -7.67
CA ASN A 23 -7.72 10.01 -7.63
C ASN A 23 -6.74 11.16 -7.30
N PRO A 24 -5.79 11.48 -8.21
CA PRO A 24 -4.84 12.55 -7.98
C PRO A 24 -5.55 13.92 -7.85
N PRO A 25 -4.98 14.86 -7.08
CA PRO A 25 -5.54 16.20 -6.90
C PRO A 25 -5.83 16.90 -8.23
N ARG A 26 -7.00 17.53 -8.34
CA ARG A 26 -7.42 18.25 -9.54
C ARG A 26 -6.46 19.40 -9.82
N ARG A 27 -5.99 19.51 -11.07
CA ARG A 27 -5.29 20.72 -11.52
C ARG A 27 -6.32 21.85 -11.63
N PRO A 28 -5.97 23.08 -11.19
CA PRO A 28 -6.84 24.22 -11.42
C PRO A 28 -7.09 24.38 -12.93
N PRO A 29 -8.32 24.74 -13.35
CA PRO A 29 -8.59 24.98 -14.76
C PRO A 29 -7.66 26.07 -15.30
N PRO A 30 -7.24 26.00 -16.58
CA PRO A 30 -6.51 27.09 -17.19
C PRO A 30 -7.36 28.36 -17.08
N SER A 31 -6.71 29.48 -16.73
CA SER A 31 -7.36 30.77 -16.52
C SER A 31 -8.06 31.25 -17.79
N SER A 32 -9.31 30.83 -17.98
CA SER A 32 -10.28 31.58 -18.76
C SER A 32 -10.80 32.67 -17.84
N GLY A 33 -10.89 33.92 -18.30
CA GLY A 33 -11.11 35.11 -17.48
C GLY A 33 -12.38 35.17 -16.60
N ASN A 34 -13.07 34.05 -16.39
CA ASN A 34 -14.10 33.87 -15.40
C ASN A 34 -13.48 33.25 -14.15
N TRP A 35 -13.60 33.94 -13.01
CA TRP A 35 -13.16 33.45 -11.71
C TRP A 35 -13.87 32.12 -11.38
N ALA A 36 -13.20 31.00 -11.67
CA ALA A 36 -13.56 29.71 -11.11
C ALA A 36 -12.88 29.61 -9.75
N PRO A 37 -13.60 29.62 -8.62
CA PRO A 37 -12.97 29.43 -7.32
C PRO A 37 -12.35 28.02 -7.29
N SER A 38 -11.04 27.94 -7.43
CA SER A 38 -10.29 26.71 -7.18
C SER A 38 -10.25 26.49 -5.67
N PRO A 39 -10.75 25.36 -5.14
CA PRO A 39 -10.56 25.04 -3.73
C PRO A 39 -9.07 25.08 -3.38
N ASP A 40 -8.72 25.62 -2.22
CA ASP A 40 -7.35 25.48 -1.71
C ASP A 40 -7.12 24.01 -1.36
N LEU A 41 -6.21 23.36 -2.08
CA LEU A 41 -5.87 21.94 -1.92
C LEU A 41 -4.55 21.75 -1.18
N ARG A 42 -3.95 22.80 -0.59
CA ARG A 42 -2.63 22.71 0.04
C ARG A 42 -2.56 21.63 1.11
N ASP A 43 -3.47 21.65 2.08
CA ASP A 43 -3.46 20.71 3.20
C ASP A 43 -3.80 19.28 2.74
N HIS A 44 -4.75 19.15 1.81
CA HIS A 44 -5.05 17.87 1.17
C HIS A 44 -3.81 17.28 0.50
N ASN A 45 -3.07 18.08 -0.27
CA ASN A 45 -1.84 17.63 -0.94
C ASN A 45 -0.75 17.23 0.06
N THR A 46 -0.66 17.90 1.21
CA THR A 46 0.26 17.51 2.28
C THR A 46 -0.09 16.12 2.80
N VAL A 47 -1.35 15.88 3.18
CA VAL A 47 -1.81 14.57 3.67
C VAL A 47 -1.58 13.47 2.65
N VAL A 48 -1.92 13.72 1.37
CA VAL A 48 -1.70 12.74 0.30
C VAL A 48 -0.21 12.40 0.15
N LYS A 49 0.68 13.41 0.21
CA LYS A 49 2.12 13.17 0.16
C LYS A 49 2.62 12.37 1.35
N GLU A 50 2.14 12.66 2.56
CA GLU A 50 2.55 11.93 3.76
C GLU A 50 2.08 10.48 3.75
N ILE A 51 0.89 10.18 3.22
CA ILE A 51 0.42 8.79 3.09
C ILE A 51 1.30 8.02 2.10
N HIS A 52 1.67 8.62 0.96
CA HIS A 52 2.61 7.98 0.04
C HIS A 52 3.98 7.81 0.67
N ASN A 53 4.43 8.77 1.48
CA ASN A 53 5.69 8.70 2.21
C ASN A 53 5.68 7.54 3.23
N TYR A 54 4.62 7.42 4.02
CA TYR A 54 4.39 6.30 4.93
C TYR A 54 4.48 4.95 4.21
N ALA A 55 3.76 4.78 3.09
CA ALA A 55 3.82 3.56 2.31
C ALA A 55 5.22 3.28 1.76
N SER A 56 5.95 4.31 1.30
CA SER A 56 7.30 4.11 0.73
C SER A 56 8.40 3.84 1.76
N ARG A 57 8.28 4.38 2.98
CA ARG A 57 9.36 4.34 3.99
C ARG A 57 9.06 3.39 5.15
N LEU A 58 7.85 3.42 5.67
CA LEU A 58 7.48 2.68 6.89
C LEU A 58 6.74 1.38 6.58
N SER A 59 6.12 1.26 5.41
CA SER A 59 5.29 0.11 5.06
C SER A 59 5.41 -0.27 3.57
N PRO A 60 6.63 -0.51 3.05
CA PRO A 60 6.83 -0.78 1.63
C PRO A 60 6.28 -2.15 1.20
N HIS A 61 5.95 -3.04 2.15
CA HIS A 61 5.23 -4.29 1.86
C HIS A 61 3.90 -4.02 1.12
N LEU A 62 3.24 -2.88 1.40
CA LEU A 62 2.02 -2.45 0.71
C LEU A 62 2.23 -2.27 -0.81
N LEU A 63 3.46 -1.98 -1.24
CA LEU A 63 3.83 -1.82 -2.65
C LEU A 63 4.11 -3.17 -3.34
N ARG A 64 4.35 -4.23 -2.56
CA ARG A 64 4.58 -5.61 -3.05
C ARG A 64 3.29 -6.42 -3.19
N TYR A 65 2.18 -5.87 -2.69
CA TYR A 65 0.86 -6.49 -2.82
C TYR A 65 0.45 -6.65 -4.28
N PRO A 66 -0.50 -7.56 -4.58
CA PRO A 66 -1.13 -7.62 -5.88
C PRO A 66 -1.56 -6.23 -6.32
N ARG A 67 -1.49 -6.00 -7.63
CA ARG A 67 -1.72 -4.67 -8.20
C ARG A 67 -3.06 -4.10 -7.72
N TYR A 68 -2.99 -2.97 -7.02
CA TYR A 68 -4.12 -2.29 -6.40
C TYR A 68 -4.64 -1.09 -7.22
N THR A 69 -4.01 -0.77 -8.35
CA THR A 69 -4.49 0.23 -9.30
C THR A 69 -5.06 -0.44 -10.54
N ALA A 70 -6.08 0.17 -11.13
CA ALA A 70 -6.61 -0.27 -12.43
C ALA A 70 -5.51 -0.20 -13.50
N ARG A 71 -5.63 -1.03 -14.54
CA ARG A 71 -4.66 -1.02 -15.64
C ARG A 71 -4.67 0.39 -16.26
N PRO A 72 -3.52 1.07 -16.42
CA PRO A 72 -3.51 2.36 -17.06
C PRO A 72 -4.05 2.19 -18.48
N SER A 73 -5.21 2.79 -18.75
CA SER A 73 -5.70 2.95 -20.11
C SER A 73 -4.65 3.72 -20.90
N SER A 74 -4.47 3.40 -22.18
CA SER A 74 -3.49 4.04 -23.07
C SER A 74 -3.65 5.57 -23.19
N SER A 75 -4.79 6.11 -22.73
CA SER A 75 -5.05 7.55 -22.61
C SER A 75 -4.48 8.19 -21.33
N GLN A 76 -4.30 7.44 -20.24
CA GLN A 76 -3.90 7.95 -18.92
C GLN A 76 -2.37 8.01 -18.74
N SER A 77 -1.65 7.11 -19.42
CA SER A 77 -0.18 7.08 -19.43
C SER A 77 0.44 8.33 -20.07
N LYS A 78 -0.22 8.96 -21.07
CA LYS A 78 0.25 10.21 -21.67
C LYS A 78 0.19 11.41 -20.72
N SER A 79 -0.81 11.46 -19.82
CA SER A 79 -0.94 12.53 -18.82
C SER A 79 -0.01 12.37 -17.61
N GLN A 80 0.39 11.14 -17.27
CA GLN A 80 1.25 10.87 -16.11
C GLN A 80 2.73 11.12 -16.43
N SER A 81 3.18 10.84 -17.66
CA SER A 81 4.56 11.12 -18.10
C SER A 81 4.90 12.62 -18.15
N GLN A 82 3.90 13.51 -18.25
CA GLN A 82 4.14 14.96 -18.18
C GLN A 82 4.21 15.50 -16.73
N ALA A 83 3.72 14.77 -15.73
CA ALA A 83 3.79 15.22 -14.33
C ALA A 83 5.17 14.96 -13.68
N ALA A 84 5.91 13.96 -14.17
CA ALA A 84 7.21 13.57 -13.62
C ALA A 84 8.41 14.40 -14.14
N MET A 85 8.21 15.33 -15.10
CA MET A 85 9.30 16.13 -15.69
C MET A 85 9.14 17.66 -15.55
N THR A 86 8.29 18.17 -14.65
CA THR A 86 8.18 19.63 -14.40
C THR A 86 8.72 20.02 -13.02
N GLY A 87 9.89 19.46 -12.67
CA GLY A 87 10.67 19.80 -11.47
C GLY A 87 11.84 20.75 -11.73
N THR A 88 11.91 21.43 -12.89
CA THR A 88 13.00 22.39 -13.16
C THR A 88 12.48 23.58 -13.96
N LEU A 89 12.76 24.78 -13.44
CA LEU A 89 12.44 26.08 -14.02
C LEU A 89 12.76 26.14 -15.52
N ARG A 90 11.77 26.48 -16.36
CA ARG A 90 12.06 27.21 -17.62
C ARG A 90 10.84 27.96 -18.16
N THR A 91 10.92 29.28 -18.09
CA THR A 91 10.23 30.22 -18.97
C THR A 91 10.77 30.05 -20.39
N THR A 92 9.90 29.75 -21.37
CA THR A 92 9.90 30.37 -22.71
C THR A 92 8.61 30.00 -23.43
N ASN A 93 7.96 31.02 -23.98
CA ASN A 93 6.82 30.94 -24.90
C ASN A 93 7.06 29.96 -26.04
N SER A 94 6.10 29.08 -26.31
CA SER A 94 5.87 28.49 -27.62
C SER A 94 4.41 28.07 -27.72
N ALA A 95 3.71 28.63 -28.70
CA ALA A 95 2.34 28.31 -29.03
C ALA A 95 2.26 26.90 -29.64
N SER A 96 1.52 26.02 -28.99
CA SER A 96 1.03 24.77 -29.59
C SER A 96 -0.42 24.59 -29.18
N THR A 97 -1.28 24.54 -30.19
CA THR A 97 -2.71 24.29 -30.09
C THR A 97 -2.96 22.85 -29.64
N ASP A 98 -3.15 22.64 -28.34
CA ASP A 98 -3.64 21.37 -27.82
C ASP A 98 -5.14 21.48 -27.53
N THR A 99 -5.88 20.69 -28.28
CA THR A 99 -7.33 20.50 -28.25
C THR A 99 -7.84 20.04 -26.88
N ASP A 100 -8.80 20.80 -26.38
CA ASP A 100 -9.82 20.49 -25.36
C ASP A 100 -9.78 19.11 -24.68
N ALA A 101 -8.99 19.02 -23.61
CA ALA A 101 -9.17 18.02 -22.55
C ALA A 101 -10.03 18.54 -21.38
N SER A 102 -10.59 19.76 -21.49
CA SER A 102 -11.11 20.52 -20.33
C SER A 102 -12.59 20.31 -20.01
N SER A 103 -13.29 19.40 -20.70
CA SER A 103 -14.73 19.16 -20.49
C SER A 103 -15.07 17.73 -20.05
N LEU A 104 -14.08 16.90 -19.72
CA LEU A 104 -14.38 15.53 -19.29
C LEU A 104 -15.08 15.55 -17.91
N PRO A 105 -16.24 14.88 -17.77
CA PRO A 105 -16.87 14.62 -16.47
C PRO A 105 -15.87 13.91 -15.55
N PRO A 106 -16.07 13.94 -14.21
CA PRO A 106 -15.12 13.34 -13.27
C PRO A 106 -14.74 11.93 -13.73
N PRO A 107 -13.46 11.54 -13.67
CA PRO A 107 -13.12 10.13 -13.80
C PRO A 107 -13.91 9.43 -12.70
N ILE A 108 -14.94 8.71 -13.11
CA ILE A 108 -15.69 7.84 -12.21
C ILE A 108 -14.61 6.92 -11.64
N PRO A 109 -14.47 6.80 -10.31
CA PRO A 109 -13.52 5.85 -9.74
C PRO A 109 -13.78 4.52 -10.44
N SER A 110 -12.76 4.00 -11.11
CA SER A 110 -12.90 2.80 -11.92
C SER A 110 -13.43 1.70 -11.02
N SER A 111 -14.66 1.27 -11.24
CA SER A 111 -15.26 0.14 -10.54
C SER A 111 -14.72 -1.20 -11.06
N GLU A 112 -13.60 -1.16 -11.78
CA GLU A 112 -12.91 -2.33 -12.27
C GLU A 112 -12.32 -3.07 -11.08
N THR A 113 -12.65 -4.34 -10.97
CA THR A 113 -12.09 -5.18 -9.91
C THR A 113 -10.59 -5.35 -10.17
N THR A 114 -9.78 -4.92 -9.22
CA THR A 114 -8.33 -5.07 -9.27
C THR A 114 -7.92 -6.49 -8.85
N PRO A 115 -6.73 -6.96 -9.22
CA PRO A 115 -6.14 -8.19 -8.69
C PRO A 115 -6.15 -8.20 -7.16
N MET A 116 -5.88 -7.05 -6.56
CA MET A 116 -5.92 -6.87 -5.11
C MET A 116 -7.30 -7.12 -4.49
N ASP A 117 -8.37 -6.62 -5.12
CA ASP A 117 -9.74 -6.87 -4.64
C ASP A 117 -10.08 -8.36 -4.63
N THR A 118 -9.54 -9.11 -5.60
CA THR A 118 -9.73 -10.55 -5.69
C THR A 118 -8.91 -11.28 -4.64
N ALA A 119 -7.65 -10.88 -4.44
CA ALA A 119 -6.77 -11.42 -3.41
C ALA A 119 -7.33 -11.19 -2.00
N LEU A 120 -7.83 -10.00 -1.69
CA LEU A 120 -8.42 -9.68 -0.38
C LEU A 120 -9.67 -10.52 -0.10
N ARG A 121 -10.54 -10.73 -1.10
CA ARG A 121 -11.72 -11.59 -0.94
C ARG A 121 -11.32 -13.04 -0.71
N ASP A 122 -10.34 -13.53 -1.46
CA ASP A 122 -9.83 -14.91 -1.33
C ASP A 122 -9.16 -15.12 0.03
N LEU A 123 -8.31 -14.18 0.47
CA LEU A 123 -7.69 -14.17 1.78
C LEU A 123 -8.75 -14.26 2.89
N VAL A 124 -9.77 -13.40 2.87
CA VAL A 124 -10.84 -13.41 3.89
C VAL A 124 -11.58 -14.74 3.92
N VAL A 125 -11.90 -15.31 2.75
CA VAL A 125 -12.59 -16.61 2.67
C VAL A 125 -11.70 -17.73 3.22
N ARG A 126 -10.41 -17.74 2.90
CA ARG A 126 -9.46 -18.76 3.35
C ARG A 126 -9.07 -18.63 4.82
N LEU A 127 -9.10 -17.42 5.37
CA LEU A 127 -8.83 -17.18 6.79
C LEU A 127 -10.05 -17.38 7.71
N GLN A 128 -11.26 -17.36 7.15
CA GLN A 128 -12.50 -17.55 7.92
C GLN A 128 -12.50 -18.79 8.85
N PRO A 129 -12.00 -19.98 8.44
CA PRO A 129 -12.04 -21.18 9.29
C PRO A 129 -11.24 -21.07 10.58
N TYR A 130 -10.22 -20.20 10.62
CA TYR A 130 -9.37 -20.00 11.80
C TYR A 130 -9.98 -19.07 12.85
N GLY A 131 -11.17 -18.52 12.60
CA GLY A 131 -11.87 -17.68 13.59
C GLY A 131 -11.13 -16.38 13.92
N LEU A 132 -10.37 -15.83 12.96
CA LEU A 132 -9.74 -14.52 13.11
C LEU A 132 -10.79 -13.41 13.08
N THR A 133 -10.61 -12.41 13.94
CA THR A 133 -11.48 -11.23 13.98
C THR A 133 -11.16 -10.28 12.82
N LYS A 134 -12.11 -9.41 12.48
CA LYS A 134 -11.90 -8.40 11.44
C LYS A 134 -10.69 -7.49 11.76
N ALA A 135 -10.49 -7.16 13.03
CA ALA A 135 -9.37 -6.33 13.46
C ALA A 135 -8.03 -7.06 13.29
N GLU A 136 -7.97 -8.34 13.66
CA GLU A 136 -6.78 -9.20 13.46
C GLU A 136 -6.39 -9.27 11.97
N VAL A 137 -7.35 -9.54 11.08
CA VAL A 137 -7.10 -9.61 9.63
C VAL A 137 -6.62 -8.27 9.06
N VAL A 138 -7.23 -7.16 9.49
CA VAL A 138 -6.80 -5.81 9.04
C VAL A 138 -5.41 -5.47 9.56
N MET A 139 -5.07 -5.87 10.79
CA MET A 139 -3.73 -5.65 11.35
C MET A 139 -2.67 -6.49 10.64
N ILE A 140 -2.95 -7.77 10.35
CA ILE A 140 -2.09 -8.65 9.56
C ILE A 140 -1.77 -8.01 8.20
N LEU A 141 -2.80 -7.49 7.50
CA LEU A 141 -2.65 -6.78 6.23
C LEU A 141 -1.86 -5.47 6.38
N ASN A 142 -2.16 -4.65 7.37
CA ASN A 142 -1.51 -3.36 7.51
C ASN A 142 -0.04 -3.48 7.90
N LEU A 143 0.33 -4.52 8.65
CA LEU A 143 1.70 -4.79 9.08
C LEU A 143 2.49 -5.67 8.09
N GLY A 144 1.82 -6.35 7.16
CA GLY A 144 2.49 -7.25 6.21
C GLY A 144 3.03 -8.50 6.88
N VAL A 145 2.34 -9.02 7.91
CA VAL A 145 2.79 -10.20 8.67
C VAL A 145 2.93 -11.40 7.73
N GLY A 146 4.08 -12.06 7.76
CA GLY A 146 4.35 -13.23 6.92
C GLY A 146 4.80 -12.92 5.49
N LEU A 147 5.06 -11.66 5.14
CA LEU A 147 5.62 -11.30 3.84
C LEU A 147 7.10 -10.94 4.00
N SER A 148 7.94 -11.59 3.20
CA SER A 148 9.39 -11.44 3.25
C SER A 148 9.83 -10.02 2.86
N GLY A 149 10.82 -9.51 3.59
CA GLY A 149 11.42 -8.18 3.44
C GLY A 149 10.61 -7.02 4.04
N ASN A 150 10.41 -7.05 5.35
CA ASN A 150 10.21 -5.82 6.10
C ASN A 150 11.52 -5.00 5.98
N PRO A 151 11.52 -3.75 5.47
CA PRO A 151 12.74 -2.95 5.38
C PRO A 151 13.34 -2.66 6.77
N ALA A 152 12.56 -2.79 7.85
CA ALA A 152 13.07 -2.60 9.21
C ALA A 152 14.15 -3.62 9.58
N THR A 153 14.15 -4.80 8.96
CA THR A 153 15.21 -5.81 9.09
C THR A 153 16.38 -5.57 8.13
N GLU A 154 16.17 -4.92 6.99
CA GLU A 154 17.24 -4.56 6.06
C GLU A 154 18.01 -3.29 6.53
N GLU A 155 17.34 -2.29 7.09
CA GLU A 155 17.99 -1.06 7.61
C GLU A 155 18.74 -1.32 8.93
N ALA A 156 18.29 -2.29 9.75
CA ALA A 156 19.02 -2.69 10.95
C ALA A 156 20.36 -3.40 10.63
N ALA A 157 20.51 -3.96 9.42
CA ALA A 157 21.75 -4.58 8.97
C ALA A 157 22.79 -3.56 8.44
N GLU A 158 22.36 -2.38 7.98
CA GLU A 158 23.28 -1.37 7.41
C GLU A 158 23.66 -0.21 8.37
N GLU A 159 22.91 0.04 9.45
CA GLU A 159 23.23 1.12 10.41
C GLU A 159 24.09 0.70 11.62
N GLY A 160 24.68 -0.52 11.61
CA GLY A 160 25.51 -1.04 12.70
C GLY A 160 27.02 -0.77 12.60
N ALA A 161 27.50 -0.05 11.58
CA ALA A 161 28.93 0.10 11.30
C ALA A 161 29.51 1.46 11.75
N ASN A 162 29.32 1.86 13.01
CA ASN A 162 30.24 2.77 13.72
C ASN A 162 29.86 2.92 15.21
N GLY A 163 30.60 2.25 16.10
CA GLY A 163 30.51 2.52 17.55
C GLY A 163 30.85 1.33 18.45
N GLU A 164 32.13 0.99 18.47
CA GLU A 164 32.91 0.41 19.58
C GLU A 164 32.19 -0.27 20.78
N ASP A 165 32.51 -1.57 20.91
CA ASP A 165 32.52 -2.43 22.10
C ASP A 165 31.28 -3.29 22.42
N VAL A 166 31.50 -4.62 22.40
CA VAL A 166 30.90 -5.73 23.18
C VAL A 166 30.42 -6.95 22.33
N MET A 167 31.24 -8.01 22.44
CA MET A 167 31.03 -9.46 22.20
C MET A 167 30.84 -9.99 20.77
N GLU A 168 31.93 -10.54 20.23
CA GLU A 168 31.95 -11.62 19.23
C GLU A 168 31.08 -12.79 19.71
N VAL A 169 29.93 -13.00 19.06
CA VAL A 169 29.28 -14.31 18.97
C VAL A 169 29.44 -14.74 17.52
N ASP A 170 30.40 -15.62 17.29
CA ASP A 170 30.67 -16.29 16.02
C ASP A 170 29.48 -17.21 15.72
N GLY A 171 28.47 -16.66 15.03
CA GLY A 171 27.28 -17.36 14.56
C GLY A 171 27.28 -17.33 13.04
N GLU A 172 27.68 -18.43 12.42
CA GLU A 172 27.60 -18.66 10.98
C GLU A 172 26.19 -18.32 10.47
N ALA A 173 26.12 -17.30 9.62
CA ALA A 173 24.93 -16.93 8.87
C ALA A 173 24.64 -18.00 7.81
N GLU A 174 23.98 -19.07 8.22
CA GLU A 174 23.31 -20.00 7.32
C GLU A 174 21.82 -19.64 7.21
N GLY A 175 21.43 -19.09 6.05
CA GLY A 175 20.07 -19.22 5.48
C GLY A 175 18.91 -18.60 6.26
N GLU A 176 18.68 -17.30 6.03
CA GLU A 176 17.58 -16.44 6.53
C GLU A 176 16.15 -16.86 6.10
N GLU A 177 15.83 -18.14 5.88
CA GLU A 177 14.43 -18.58 5.71
C GLU A 177 13.77 -18.96 7.05
N GLY A 178 14.56 -19.39 8.04
CA GLY A 178 14.05 -19.76 9.37
C GLY A 178 13.65 -18.58 10.24
N ASP A 179 14.34 -17.44 10.09
CA ASP A 179 14.17 -16.25 10.92
C ASP A 179 12.93 -15.44 10.53
N GLU A 180 12.58 -15.41 9.24
CA GLU A 180 11.40 -14.70 8.74
C GLU A 180 10.10 -15.30 9.27
N ASP A 181 10.00 -16.64 9.26
CA ASP A 181 8.83 -17.34 9.78
C ASP A 181 8.75 -17.23 11.31
N TYR A 182 9.90 -17.26 12.00
CA TYR A 182 9.93 -17.00 13.45
C TYR A 182 9.46 -15.58 13.78
N THR A 183 9.95 -14.58 13.04
CA THR A 183 9.55 -13.18 13.20
C THR A 183 8.06 -13.00 12.91
N ALA A 184 7.54 -13.65 11.87
CA ALA A 184 6.12 -13.61 11.54
C ALA A 184 5.25 -14.22 12.65
N VAL A 185 5.67 -15.35 13.25
CA VAL A 185 4.98 -15.93 14.41
C VAL A 185 4.98 -14.98 15.60
N VAL A 186 6.11 -14.35 15.91
CA VAL A 186 6.18 -13.35 17.00
C VAL A 186 5.24 -12.16 16.75
N LEU A 187 5.14 -11.68 15.51
CA LEU A 187 4.18 -10.63 15.16
C LEU A 187 2.72 -11.11 15.29
N MET A 188 2.43 -12.36 14.95
CA MET A 188 1.10 -12.95 15.14
C MET A 188 0.71 -12.99 16.62
N ASP A 189 1.65 -13.22 17.53
CA ASP A 189 1.41 -13.19 18.98
C ASP A 189 1.05 -11.80 19.48
N GLY A 190 1.60 -10.76 18.84
CA GLY A 190 1.27 -9.37 19.14
C GLY A 190 -0.07 -8.93 18.55
N VAL A 191 -0.53 -9.55 17.44
CA VAL A 191 -1.77 -9.19 16.76
C VAL A 191 -2.97 -9.98 17.28
N ILE A 192 -2.78 -11.27 17.58
CA ILE A 192 -3.84 -12.19 17.99
C ILE A 192 -3.74 -12.41 19.50
N GLU A 193 -4.70 -11.86 20.24
CA GLU A 193 -4.80 -12.08 21.67
C GLU A 193 -5.11 -13.55 21.98
N GLU A 194 -4.42 -14.08 22.99
CA GLU A 194 -4.56 -15.46 23.46
C GLU A 194 -4.38 -16.50 22.34
N ARG A 195 -3.50 -16.20 21.36
CA ARG A 195 -3.22 -17.08 20.20
C ARG A 195 -3.02 -18.53 20.60
N GLU A 196 -2.17 -18.80 21.60
CA GLU A 196 -1.85 -20.16 22.09
C GLU A 196 -3.05 -20.97 22.56
N LEU A 197 -4.11 -20.29 23.01
CA LEU A 197 -5.34 -20.94 23.48
C LEU A 197 -6.35 -21.14 22.34
N ARG A 198 -6.21 -20.40 21.24
CA ARG A 198 -7.18 -20.35 20.12
C ARG A 198 -6.72 -21.12 18.89
N LEU A 199 -5.42 -21.13 18.61
CA LEU A 199 -4.82 -21.64 17.39
C LEU A 199 -3.64 -22.56 17.70
N SER A 200 -3.54 -23.66 16.98
CA SER A 200 -2.35 -24.51 17.01
C SER A 200 -1.21 -23.89 16.20
N ASP A 201 0.02 -24.34 16.44
CA ASP A 201 1.18 -23.90 15.64
C ASP A 201 1.04 -24.33 14.17
N GLU A 202 0.39 -25.47 13.90
CA GLU A 202 0.00 -25.88 12.54
C GLU A 202 -0.96 -24.89 11.88
N ASP A 203 -1.96 -24.39 12.62
CA ASP A 203 -2.90 -23.38 12.10
C ASP A 203 -2.18 -22.07 11.77
N VAL A 204 -1.23 -21.64 12.63
CA VAL A 204 -0.43 -20.42 12.38
C VAL A 204 0.38 -20.57 11.10
N LYS A 205 1.06 -21.71 10.90
CA LYS A 205 1.79 -21.99 9.66
C LYS A 205 0.88 -21.99 8.44
N ALA A 206 -0.32 -22.56 8.56
CA ALA A 206 -1.30 -22.58 7.49
C ALA A 206 -1.81 -21.16 7.15
N ILE A 207 -2.06 -20.32 8.15
CA ILE A 207 -2.41 -18.91 7.98
C ILE A 207 -1.30 -18.15 7.25
N LEU A 208 -0.04 -18.29 7.69
CA LEU A 208 1.10 -17.65 7.03
C LEU A 208 1.27 -18.10 5.58
N ALA A 209 1.08 -19.39 5.30
CA ALA A 209 1.11 -19.90 3.94
C ALA A 209 0.01 -19.29 3.06
N ILE A 210 -1.22 -19.17 3.58
CA ILE A 210 -2.34 -18.51 2.89
C ILE A 210 -2.00 -17.04 2.60
N ILE A 211 -1.42 -16.32 3.56
CA ILE A 211 -1.04 -14.92 3.39
C ILE A 211 0.02 -14.76 2.30
N LYS A 212 1.09 -15.57 2.33
CA LYS A 212 2.14 -15.57 1.30
C LYS A 212 1.57 -15.88 -0.08
N GLU A 213 0.71 -16.89 -0.19
CA GLU A 213 0.11 -17.29 -1.46
C GLU A 213 -0.80 -16.19 -2.04
N THR A 214 -1.57 -15.50 -1.20
CA THR A 214 -2.58 -14.53 -1.64
C THR A 214 -2.06 -13.11 -1.85
N LEU A 215 -1.07 -12.67 -1.08
CA LEU A 215 -0.58 -11.28 -1.08
C LEU A 215 0.76 -11.08 -1.81
N THR A 216 1.22 -12.07 -2.57
CA THR A 216 2.37 -11.90 -3.47
C THR A 216 1.97 -11.15 -4.73
N ALA A 217 2.89 -10.33 -5.27
CA ALA A 217 2.67 -9.55 -6.49
C ALA A 217 2.22 -10.41 -7.69
N ASP A 218 2.63 -11.68 -7.70
CA ASP A 218 2.33 -12.67 -8.74
C ASP A 218 1.02 -13.46 -8.51
N TYR A 219 0.13 -13.03 -7.62
CA TYR A 219 -1.11 -13.74 -7.30
C TYR A 219 -1.93 -14.20 -8.53
N GLU A 220 -1.97 -13.40 -9.61
CA GLU A 220 -2.64 -13.79 -10.86
C GLU A 220 -1.96 -14.99 -11.56
N ASN A 221 -0.64 -15.10 -11.46
CA ASN A 221 0.14 -16.20 -12.04
C ASN A 221 0.07 -17.48 -11.20
N VAL A 222 -0.15 -17.35 -9.89
CA VAL A 222 -0.27 -18.49 -8.96
C VAL A 222 -1.62 -19.20 -9.09
N LYS A 223 -2.67 -18.48 -9.52
CA LYS A 223 -4.03 -19.01 -9.67
C LYS A 223 -4.36 -19.56 -11.08
N GLY A 224 -3.47 -19.33 -12.05
CA GLY A 224 -3.63 -19.75 -13.46
C GLY A 224 -3.19 -21.18 -13.73
#